data_AF-A0A133UXW9-F1
#
_entry.id   AF-A0A133UXW9-F1
#
_cell.length_a   1.000
_cell.length_b   1.000
_cell.length_c   1.000
_cell.angle_alpha   90.00
_cell.angle_beta   90.00
_cell.angle_gamma   90.00
#
_symmetry.space_group_name_H-M   'P 1'
#
loop_
_entity.id
_entity.type
_entity.pdbx_description
1 polymer ?
#
loop_
_entity_poly.entity_id
_entity_poly.type
_entity_poly.pdbx_seq_one_letter_code
_entity_poly.pdbx_strand_id
1 'polypeptide(L)' 'MLPPYEYIKNEIKSKRKEANWTKKKLSEESGVPKDIIEMIESGAKGKEQKYHYLKKIDEALEEAEAVKKEEDEDR' A
#
# COMPACT_ATOMS: atom_id res chain seq x y z
N MET A 1 5.89 4.37 19.12
CA MET A 1 6.93 4.54 18.08
C MET A 1 6.35 4.01 16.78
N LEU A 2 6.42 4.78 15.69
CA LEU A 2 6.07 4.25 14.37
C LEU A 2 7.15 3.25 13.92
N PRO A 3 6.79 2.17 13.21
CA PRO A 3 7.78 1.23 12.70
C PRO A 3 8.76 1.92 11.75
N PRO A 4 9.99 1.42 11.62
CA PRO A 4 10.97 1.97 10.69
C PRO A 4 10.38 2.05 9.26
N TYR A 5 10.66 3.11 8.52
CA TYR A 5 10.20 3.27 7.12
C TYR A 5 10.54 2.06 6.23
N GLU A 6 11.67 1.41 6.51
CA GLU A 6 12.12 0.15 5.90
C GLU A 6 11.16 -1.03 6.11
N TYR A 7 10.44 -1.07 7.23
CA TYR A 7 9.44 -2.09 7.53
C TYR A 7 8.17 -1.84 6.72
N ILE A 8 7.68 -0.59 6.75
CA ILE A 8 6.44 -0.17 6.07
C ILE A 8 6.54 -0.37 4.54
N LYS A 9 7.70 -0.06 3.93
CA LYS A 9 7.88 -0.25 2.47
C LYS A 9 7.73 -1.72 2.06
N ASN A 10 8.24 -2.64 2.88
CA ASN A 10 8.25 -4.07 2.57
C ASN A 10 6.83 -4.63 2.74
N GLU A 11 6.15 -4.18 3.78
CA GLU A 11 4.76 -4.53 4.06
C GLU A 11 3.81 -4.11 2.93
N ILE A 12 3.86 -2.84 2.50
CA ILE A 12 3.04 -2.34 1.38
C ILE A 12 3.26 -3.16 0.10
N LYS A 13 4.53 -3.46 -0.21
CA LYS A 13 4.90 -4.24 -1.39
C LYS A 13 4.38 -5.68 -1.33
N SER A 14 4.41 -6.29 -0.15
CA SER A 14 3.87 -7.65 0.07
C SER A 14 2.34 -7.65 0.00
N LYS A 15 1.66 -6.80 0.76
CA LYS A 15 0.18 -6.65 0.74
C LYS A 15 -0.34 -6.39 -0.67
N ARG A 16 0.29 -5.50 -1.44
CA ARG A 16 -0.10 -5.25 -2.85
C ARG A 16 0.03 -6.51 -3.71
N LYS A 17 1.09 -7.30 -3.53
CA LYS A 17 1.29 -8.55 -4.27
C LYS A 17 0.27 -9.62 -3.87
N GLU A 18 -0.04 -9.74 -2.58
CA GLU A 18 -1.06 -10.65 -2.05
C GLU A 18 -2.47 -10.28 -2.53
N ALA A 19 -2.76 -8.98 -2.63
CA ALA A 19 -3.97 -8.45 -3.26
C ALA A 19 -4.00 -8.66 -4.79
N ASN A 20 -2.89 -9.13 -5.40
CA ASN A 20 -2.69 -9.22 -6.84
C ASN A 20 -2.91 -7.87 -7.57
N TRP A 21 -2.53 -6.77 -6.92
CA TRP A 21 -2.70 -5.42 -7.44
C TRP A 21 -1.47 -4.94 -8.19
N THR A 22 -1.69 -4.27 -9.31
CA THR A 22 -0.61 -3.51 -9.97
C THR A 22 -0.35 -2.20 -9.23
N LYS A 23 0.83 -1.59 -9.41
CA LYS A 23 1.10 -0.24 -8.87
C LYS A 23 0.09 0.79 -9.40
N LYS A 24 -0.42 0.58 -10.62
CA LYS A 24 -1.46 1.42 -11.24
C LYS A 24 -2.77 1.27 -10.49
N LYS A 25 -3.22 0.04 -10.25
CA LYS A 25 -4.44 -0.22 -9.47
C LYS A 25 -4.33 0.38 -8.07
N LEU A 26 -3.22 0.13 -7.36
CA LEU A 26 -3.02 0.73 -6.04
C LEU A 26 -3.05 2.26 -6.08
N SER A 27 -2.57 2.87 -7.17
CA SER A 27 -2.65 4.33 -7.38
C SER A 27 -4.08 4.83 -7.53
N GLU A 28 -4.91 4.09 -8.26
CA GLU A 28 -6.33 4.41 -8.47
C GLU A 28 -7.12 4.28 -7.16
N GLU A 29 -6.92 3.18 -6.41
CA GLU A 29 -7.65 2.91 -5.15
C GLU A 29 -7.22 3.86 -4.03
N SER A 30 -5.91 4.05 -3.82
CA SER A 30 -5.40 4.91 -2.73
C SER A 30 -5.41 6.41 -3.07
N GLY A 31 -5.65 6.77 -4.33
CA GLY A 31 -5.51 8.14 -4.84
C GLY A 31 -4.07 8.68 -4.74
N VAL A 32 -3.08 7.81 -4.51
CA VAL A 32 -1.66 8.19 -4.45
C VAL A 32 -1.03 8.02 -5.82
N PRO A 33 -0.30 9.00 -6.36
CA PRO A 33 0.32 8.86 -7.67
C PRO A 33 1.27 7.66 -7.75
N LYS A 34 1.24 6.95 -8.88
CA LYS A 34 2.08 5.77 -9.13
C LYS A 34 3.57 6.02 -8.87
N ASP A 35 4.07 7.20 -9.25
CA ASP A 35 5.49 7.55 -9.06
C ASP A 35 5.86 7.61 -7.57
N ILE A 36 4.93 8.05 -6.72
CA ILE A 36 5.10 8.05 -5.26
C ILE A 36 5.10 6.62 -4.71
N ILE A 37 4.18 5.77 -5.17
CA ILE A 37 4.15 4.34 -4.82
C ILE A 37 5.47 3.65 -5.21
N GLU A 38 5.95 3.90 -6.43
CA GLU A 38 7.22 3.36 -6.92
C GLU A 38 8.41 3.86 -6.11
N MET A 39 8.43 5.14 -5.75
CA MET A 39 9.44 5.72 -4.87
C MET A 39 9.40 5.11 -3.45
N ILE A 40 8.21 4.79 -2.93
CA ILE A 40 8.04 4.13 -1.63
C ILE A 40 8.57 2.69 -1.69
N GLU A 41 8.14 1.90 -2.67
CA GLU A 41 8.55 0.50 -2.83
C GLU A 41 10.04 0.35 -3.16
N SER A 42 10.64 1.32 -3.87
CA SER A 42 12.07 1.34 -4.18
C SER A 42 12.94 1.80 -3.00
N GLY A 43 12.33 2.32 -1.93
CA GLY A 43 13.06 2.83 -0.76
C GLY A 43 13.80 4.15 -1.02
N ALA A 44 13.46 4.85 -2.11
CA ALA A 44 14.06 6.15 -2.42
C ALA A 44 13.72 7.17 -1.30
N LYS A 45 14.77 7.63 -0.63
CA LYS A 45 14.72 8.53 0.53
C LYS A 45 14.34 9.96 0.11
N GLY A 46 13.05 10.20 -0.11
CA GLY A 46 12.46 11.54 -0.02
C GLY A 46 12.02 11.75 1.42
N LYS A 47 12.91 12.35 2.23
CA LYS A 47 12.64 12.63 3.65
C LYS A 47 11.52 13.69 3.75
N GLU A 48 10.67 13.52 4.76
CA GLU A 48 9.73 14.50 5.34
C GLU A 48 8.27 14.58 4.87
N GLN A 49 7.83 14.11 3.69
CA GLN A 49 6.42 14.28 3.30
C GLN A 49 5.76 13.03 2.69
N LYS A 50 5.84 11.88 3.39
CA LYS A 50 5.24 10.63 2.87
C LYS A 50 4.30 9.90 3.82
N TYR A 51 4.19 10.32 5.08
CA TYR A 51 3.33 9.61 6.05
C TYR A 51 1.85 9.62 5.64
N HIS A 52 1.36 10.71 5.04
CA HIS A 52 -0.02 10.76 4.55
C HIS A 52 -0.25 9.83 3.36
N TYR A 53 0.73 9.66 2.46
CA TYR A 53 0.65 8.71 1.36
C TYR A 53 0.74 7.26 1.83
N LEU A 54 1.60 6.97 2.80
CA LEU A 54 1.68 5.63 3.41
C LEU A 54 0.34 5.25 4.04
N LYS A 55 -0.27 6.17 4.79
CA LYS A 55 -1.58 5.94 5.41
C LYS A 55 -2.66 5.63 4.35
N LYS A 56 -2.76 6.44 3.29
CA LYS A 56 -3.72 6.19 2.20
C LYS A 56 -3.52 4.86 1.49
N ILE A 57 -2.26 4.47 1.29
CA ILE A 57 -1.92 3.19 0.67
C ILE A 57 -2.33 2.02 1.57
N ASP A 58 -2.06 2.13 2.87
CA ASP A 58 -2.40 1.09 3.84
C ASP A 58 -3.91 0.93 3.99
N GLU A 59 -4.66 2.03 4.11
CA GLU A 59 -6.14 2.04 4.14
C GLU A 59 -6.72 1.33 2.90
N ALA A 60 -6.24 1.67 1.69
CA ALA A 60 -6.70 1.03 0.46
C ALA A 60 -6.38 -0.48 0.41
N LEU A 61 -5.27 -0.91 1.01
CA LEU A 61 -4.89 -2.32 1.06
C LEU A 61 -5.68 -3.09 2.13
N GLU A 62 -5.99 -2.47 3.26
CA GLU A 62 -6.87 -3.06 4.29
C GLU A 62 -8.28 -3.28 3.76
N GLU A 63 -8.83 -2.31 3.03
CA GLU A 63 -10.14 -2.45 2.35
C GLU A 63 -10.11 -3.60 1.33
N ALA A 64 -9.02 -3.75 0.57
CA ALA A 64 -8.85 -4.86 -0.36
C ALA A 64 -8.86 -6.24 0.32
N GLU A 65 -8.22 -6.33 1.49
CA GLU A 65 -8.16 -7.56 2.28
C GLU A 65 -9.52 -7.89 2.90
N ALA A 66 -10.25 -6.87 3.38
CA ALA A 66 -11.60 -7.04 3.92
C ALA A 66 -12.56 -7.59 2.87
N VAL A 67 -12.55 -7.03 1.65
CA VAL A 67 -13.40 -7.51 0.53
C VAL A 67 -13.08 -8.96 0.18
N LYS A 68 -11.79 -9.35 0.16
CA LYS A 68 -11.42 -10.75 -0.09
C LYS A 68 -11.93 -11.71 0.99
N LYS A 69 -11.92 -11.31 2.26
CA LYS A 69 -12.39 -12.17 3.35
C LYS A 69 -13.89 -12.37 3.31
N GLU A 70 -14.66 -11.34 2.96
CA GLU A 70 -16.11 -11.46 2.77
C GLU A 70 -16.46 -12.36 1.56
N GLU A 71 -15.73 -12.28 0.44
CA GLU A 71 -15.96 -13.17 -0.71
C GLU A 71 -15.62 -14.65 -0.47
N ASP A 72 -14.69 -14.97 0.45
CA ASP A 72 -14.33 -16.35 0.81
C ASP A 72 -15.27 -16.96 1.88
N GLU A 73 -15.99 -16.14 2.66
CA GLU A 73 -16.92 -16.61 3.71
C GLU A 73 -18.33 -16.95 3.17
N ASP A 74 -18.71 -16.42 2.01
CA ASP A 74 -20.01 -16.63 1.35
C ASP A 74 -20.04 -17.85 0.37
N ARG A 75 -19.04 -18.74 0.42
CA ARG A 75 -18.88 -19.88 -0.50
C ARG A 75 -18.88 -21.25 0.17
#